data_AF-A0A919M1A4-F1
#
_entry.id   AF-A0A919M1A4-F1
#
_cell.length_a   1.000
_cell.length_b   1.000
_cell.length_c   1.000
_cell.angle_alpha   90.00
_cell.angle_beta   90.00
_cell.angle_gamma   90.00
#
_symmetry.space_group_name_H-M   'P 1'
#
loop_
_entity.id
_entity.type
_entity.pdbx_description
1 polymer ?
#
loop_
_entity_poly.entity_id
_entity_poly.type
_entity_poly.pdbx_seq_one_letter_code
_entity_poly.pdbx_strand_id
1 'polypeptide(L)'
;MSQETRARVEAEAQRRGYRPNTFARRLKMGTIDAVGLVFPVRPAPLNNNVFLEMVGEISHELARHDIDLLLIADDEQADKHGYMRMVQGRRVDALIVAHTLDDDPRLAQLQASGFPFLALGRSRRRSPTPGLISITMPAPAAPPAI
;
A
#
# COMPACT_ATOMS: atom_id res chain seq x y z
N MET A 1 -20.64 -12.63 -21.23
CA MET A 1 -19.78 -12.76 -22.43
C MET A 1 -19.13 -14.13 -22.37
N SER A 2 -19.11 -14.90 -23.47
CA SER A 2 -18.52 -16.24 -23.45
C SER A 2 -16.99 -16.14 -23.34
N GLN A 3 -16.37 -17.13 -22.69
CA GLN A 3 -14.90 -17.21 -22.55
C GLN A 3 -14.20 -17.19 -23.92
N GLU A 4 -14.84 -17.74 -24.94
CA GLU A 4 -14.35 -17.80 -26.31
C GLU A 4 -14.23 -16.40 -26.95
N THR A 5 -15.19 -15.51 -26.71
CA THR A 5 -15.13 -14.13 -27.21
C THR A 5 -14.01 -13.34 -26.53
N ARG A 6 -13.79 -13.57 -25.22
CA ARG A 6 -12.75 -12.88 -24.44
C ARG A 6 -11.34 -13.27 -24.92
N ALA A 7 -11.10 -14.57 -25.11
CA ALA A 7 -9.81 -15.08 -25.58
C ALA A 7 -9.45 -14.56 -26.99
N ARG A 8 -10.44 -14.45 -27.88
CA ARG A 8 -10.23 -13.92 -29.25
C ARG A 8 -9.87 -12.43 -29.26
N VAL A 9 -10.49 -11.65 -28.38
CA VAL A 9 -10.21 -10.21 -28.24
C VAL A 9 -8.83 -9.99 -27.62
N GLU A 10 -8.45 -10.77 -26.61
CA GLU A 10 -7.12 -10.70 -25.98
C GLU A 10 -5.99 -11.07 -26.94
N ALA A 11 -6.15 -12.16 -27.70
CA ALA A 11 -5.16 -12.59 -28.68
C ALA A 11 -4.91 -11.52 -29.76
N GLU A 12 -5.97 -10.88 -30.25
CA GLU A 12 -5.84 -9.87 -31.30
C GLU A 12 -5.39 -8.50 -30.76
N ALA A 13 -5.72 -8.18 -29.50
CA ALA A 13 -5.18 -7.03 -28.78
C ALA A 13 -3.65 -7.15 -28.58
N GLN A 14 -3.18 -8.33 -28.15
CA GLN A 14 -1.75 -8.61 -28.02
C GLN A 14 -1.03 -8.53 -29.37
N ARG A 15 -1.63 -9.07 -30.44
CA ARG A 15 -1.06 -9.04 -31.80
C ARG A 15 -0.86 -7.62 -32.34
N ARG A 16 -1.66 -6.65 -31.87
CA ARG A 16 -1.64 -5.25 -32.30
C ARG A 16 -0.86 -4.33 -31.36
N GLY A 17 -0.23 -4.89 -30.31
CA GLY A 17 0.47 -4.09 -29.31
C GLY A 17 -0.48 -3.22 -28.47
N TYR A 18 -1.75 -3.60 -28.36
CA TYR A 18 -2.72 -2.90 -27.53
C TYR A 18 -2.29 -3.02 -26.06
N ARG A 19 -1.75 -1.93 -25.53
CA ARG A 19 -1.59 -1.76 -24.09
C ARG A 19 -2.92 -1.22 -23.55
N PRO A 20 -3.57 -1.91 -22.61
CA PRO A 20 -4.73 -1.37 -21.92
C PRO A 20 -4.37 0.01 -21.39
N ASN A 21 -5.11 1.03 -21.80
CA ASN A 21 -4.87 2.37 -21.31
C ASN A 21 -5.37 2.43 -19.86
N THR A 22 -4.44 2.31 -18.90
CA THR A 22 -4.73 2.37 -17.46
C THR A 22 -5.50 3.63 -17.11
N PHE A 23 -5.29 4.77 -17.79
CA PHE A 23 -6.12 5.97 -17.61
C PHE A 23 -7.60 5.77 -17.98
N ALA A 24 -7.88 5.02 -19.04
CA ALA A 24 -9.25 4.71 -19.46
C ALA A 24 -9.94 3.70 -18.51
N ARG A 25 -9.17 2.78 -17.91
CA ARG A 25 -9.64 1.88 -16.85
C ARG A 25 -9.97 2.64 -15.57
N ARG A 26 -9.05 3.51 -15.12
CA ARG A 26 -9.20 4.38 -13.94
C ARG A 26 -10.44 5.27 -14.05
N LEU A 27 -10.66 5.89 -15.22
CA LEU A 27 -11.82 6.75 -15.47
C LEU A 27 -13.16 5.99 -15.41
N LYS A 28 -13.17 4.71 -15.83
CA LYS A 28 -14.38 3.88 -15.89
C LYS A 28 -14.70 3.17 -14.57
N MET A 29 -13.68 2.76 -13.81
CA MET A 29 -13.83 2.05 -12.53
C MET A 29 -13.82 2.98 -11.32
N GLY A 30 -13.41 4.25 -11.48
CA GLY A 30 -13.30 5.21 -10.37
C GLY A 30 -12.13 4.91 -9.43
N THR A 31 -11.19 4.06 -9.86
CA THR A 31 -9.99 3.68 -9.10
C THR A 31 -8.81 4.53 -9.54
N ILE A 32 -7.89 4.79 -8.61
CA ILE A 32 -6.61 5.48 -8.90
C ILE A 32 -5.56 4.46 -9.38
N ASP A 33 -5.76 3.17 -9.04
CA ASP A 33 -4.84 2.05 -9.22
C ASP A 33 -3.48 2.34 -8.57
N ALA A 34 -3.51 2.85 -7.34
CA ALA A 34 -2.30 3.20 -6.59
C ALA A 34 -2.43 2.90 -5.09
N VAL A 35 -1.41 2.29 -4.50
CA VAL A 35 -1.29 2.04 -3.06
C VAL A 35 -0.10 2.82 -2.52
N GLY A 36 -0.28 3.54 -1.42
CA GLY A 36 0.81 4.26 -0.76
C GLY A 36 1.41 3.47 0.39
N LEU A 37 2.74 3.37 0.46
CA LEU A 37 3.47 2.83 1.60
C LEU A 37 4.05 3.98 2.42
N VAL A 38 3.50 4.18 3.62
CA VAL A 38 3.92 5.21 4.58
C VAL A 38 5.02 4.65 5.47
N PHE A 39 6.16 5.32 5.51
CA PHE A 39 7.30 4.92 6.34
C PHE A 39 7.91 6.12 7.07
N PRO A 40 8.46 5.93 8.29
CA PRO A 40 9.06 7.02 9.05
C PRO A 40 10.37 7.49 8.40
N VAL A 41 10.62 8.80 8.39
CA VAL A 41 11.91 9.36 7.95
C VAL A 41 13.05 8.99 8.90
N ARG A 42 12.75 8.80 10.20
CA ARG A 42 13.76 8.51 11.24
C ARG A 42 13.25 7.53 12.32
N PRO A 43 14.14 6.66 12.86
CA PRO A 43 15.49 6.38 12.38
C PRO A 43 15.42 5.55 11.09
N ALA A 44 16.24 5.94 10.09
CA ALA A 44 16.06 5.62 8.67
C ALA A 44 15.79 4.13 8.38
N PRO A 45 14.55 3.73 8.01
CA PRO A 45 14.24 2.34 7.65
C PRO A 45 14.82 1.93 6.29
N LEU A 46 15.24 2.90 5.46
CA LEU A 46 15.74 2.67 4.10
C LEU A 46 17.09 1.92 4.04
N ASN A 47 17.82 1.82 5.16
CA ASN A 47 19.07 1.06 5.24
C ASN A 47 18.86 -0.38 5.76
N ASN A 48 17.62 -0.77 6.07
CA ASN A 48 17.31 -2.11 6.53
C ASN A 48 16.98 -3.00 5.32
N ASN A 49 17.80 -4.02 5.07
CA ASN A 49 17.61 -4.96 3.96
C ASN A 49 16.20 -5.58 3.96
N VAL A 50 15.63 -5.84 5.14
CA VAL A 50 14.27 -6.40 5.29
C VAL A 50 13.20 -5.46 4.74
N PHE A 51 13.37 -4.14 4.88
CA PHE A 51 12.41 -3.17 4.36
C PHE A 51 12.43 -3.15 2.82
N LEU A 52 13.62 -3.17 2.23
CA LEU A 52 13.77 -3.18 0.77
C LEU A 52 13.23 -4.47 0.14
N GLU A 53 13.47 -5.62 0.77
CA GLU A 53 12.87 -6.91 0.36
C GLU A 53 11.34 -6.84 0.40
N MET A 54 10.77 -6.33 1.50
CA MET A 54 9.32 -6.13 1.62
C MET A 54 8.76 -5.20 0.53
N VAL A 55 9.42 -4.07 0.26
CA VAL A 55 9.04 -3.16 -0.82
C VAL A 55 9.08 -3.86 -2.17
N GLY A 56 10.11 -4.67 -2.41
CA GLY A 56 10.25 -5.47 -3.63
C GLY A 56 9.09 -6.44 -3.84
N GLU A 57 8.74 -7.22 -2.80
CA GLU A 57 7.64 -8.19 -2.86
C GLU A 57 6.28 -7.52 -3.03
N ILE A 58 6.00 -6.44 -2.29
CA ILE A 58 4.76 -5.67 -2.43
C ILE A 58 4.66 -5.09 -3.84
N SER A 59 5.73 -4.47 -4.33
CA SER A 59 5.77 -3.89 -5.67
C SER A 59 5.55 -4.95 -6.75
N HIS A 60 6.18 -6.12 -6.60
CA HIS A 60 6.02 -7.23 -7.53
C HIS A 60 4.56 -7.71 -7.61
N GLU A 61 3.90 -7.90 -6.47
CA GLU A 61 2.51 -8.34 -6.45
C GLU A 61 1.58 -7.26 -7.02
N LEU A 62 1.72 -5.99 -6.62
CA LEU A 62 0.88 -4.89 -7.12
C LEU A 62 1.01 -4.70 -8.64
N ALA A 63 2.23 -4.84 -9.18
CA ALA A 63 2.48 -4.74 -10.61
C ALA A 63 1.73 -5.81 -11.43
N ARG A 64 1.45 -6.99 -10.87
CA ARG A 64 0.66 -8.05 -11.53
C ARG A 64 -0.80 -7.65 -11.75
N HIS A 65 -1.28 -6.63 -11.03
CA HIS A 65 -2.65 -6.11 -11.10
C HIS A 65 -2.74 -4.69 -11.68
N ASP A 66 -1.65 -4.21 -12.29
CA ASP A 66 -1.49 -2.84 -12.82
C ASP A 66 -1.70 -1.75 -11.74
N ILE A 67 -1.26 -2.02 -10.51
CA ILE A 67 -1.34 -1.09 -9.38
C ILE A 67 0.04 -0.50 -9.07
N ASP A 68 0.12 0.82 -8.95
CA ASP A 68 1.36 1.54 -8.64
C ASP A 68 1.63 1.55 -7.11
N LEU A 69 2.88 1.32 -6.70
CA LEU A 69 3.32 1.49 -5.31
C LEU A 69 3.98 2.87 -5.12
N LEU A 70 3.42 3.70 -4.24
CA LEU A 70 3.96 5.04 -3.93
C LEU A 70 4.63 5.02 -2.56
N LEU A 71 5.93 5.31 -2.51
CA LEU A 71 6.66 5.49 -1.26
C LEU A 71 6.39 6.88 -0.67
N ILE A 72 5.84 6.93 0.54
CA ILE A 72 5.44 8.15 1.23
C ILE A 72 6.26 8.26 2.52
N ALA A 73 7.26 9.12 2.50
CA ALA A 73 8.01 9.46 3.70
C ALA A 73 7.12 10.32 4.62
N ASP A 74 7.04 9.94 5.89
CA ASP A 74 6.30 10.69 6.91
C ASP A 74 7.25 11.06 8.06
N ASP A 75 7.29 12.34 8.40
CA ASP A 75 8.00 12.83 9.58
C ASP A 75 6.95 13.14 10.65
N GLU A 76 7.04 12.46 11.79
CA GLU A 76 6.13 12.66 12.93
C GLU A 76 6.20 14.09 13.47
N GLN A 77 7.30 14.80 13.24
CA GLN A 77 7.49 16.18 13.68
C GLN A 77 6.96 17.21 12.67
N ALA A 78 6.45 16.78 11.52
CA ALA A 78 5.90 17.70 10.53
C ALA A 78 4.49 18.16 10.93
N ASP A 79 4.23 19.47 10.82
CA ASP A 79 2.88 20.04 11.01
C ASP A 79 1.82 19.43 10.08
N LYS A 80 2.25 18.85 8.95
CA LYS A 80 1.39 18.20 7.95
C LYS A 80 1.98 16.87 7.50
N HIS A 81 1.31 15.80 7.88
CA HIS A 81 1.67 14.45 7.45
C HIS A 81 1.56 14.27 5.94
N GLY A 82 2.58 13.61 5.35
CA GLY A 82 2.67 13.41 3.90
C GLY A 82 1.55 12.52 3.36
N TYR A 83 1.15 11.52 4.14
CA TYR A 83 0.12 10.56 3.74
C TYR A 83 -1.28 11.18 3.66
N MET A 84 -1.61 12.14 4.55
CA MET A 84 -2.90 12.82 4.50
C MET A 84 -3.08 13.66 3.24
N ARG A 85 -2.00 14.23 2.71
CA ARG A 85 -2.02 14.91 1.41
C ARG A 85 -2.34 13.95 0.26
N MET A 86 -1.88 12.70 0.33
CA MET A 86 -2.18 11.69 -0.68
C MET A 86 -3.65 11.25 -0.61
N VAL A 87 -4.18 11.08 0.61
CA VAL A 87 -5.59 10.75 0.86
C VAL A 87 -6.51 11.87 0.36
N GLN A 88 -6.30 13.10 0.82
CA GLN A 88 -7.15 14.25 0.45
C GLN A 88 -7.05 14.58 -1.05
N GLY A 89 -5.87 14.39 -1.64
CA GLY A 89 -5.63 14.59 -3.06
C GLY A 89 -6.15 13.46 -3.95
N ARG A 90 -6.76 12.39 -3.39
CA ARG A 90 -7.17 11.18 -4.11
C ARG A 90 -6.06 10.66 -5.02
N ARG A 91 -4.86 10.50 -4.46
CA ARG A 91 -3.66 10.01 -5.16
C ARG A 91 -3.38 8.54 -4.92
N VAL A 92 -4.06 7.92 -3.95
CA VAL A 92 -3.98 6.51 -3.61
C VAL A 92 -5.37 5.99 -3.24
N ASP A 93 -5.64 4.72 -3.53
CA ASP A 93 -6.88 4.02 -3.17
C ASP A 93 -6.79 3.40 -1.76
N ALA A 94 -5.58 3.05 -1.33
CA ALA A 94 -5.31 2.49 -0.01
C ALA A 94 -3.90 2.87 0.49
N LEU A 95 -3.68 2.74 1.80
CA LEU A 95 -2.38 2.95 2.42
C LEU A 95 -1.88 1.70 3.16
N ILE A 96 -0.58 1.46 3.10
CA ILE A 96 0.15 0.55 3.99
C ILE A 96 0.94 1.43 4.94
N VAL A 97 0.72 1.30 6.25
CA VAL A 97 1.42 2.07 7.29
C VAL A 97 2.43 1.16 7.96
N ALA A 98 3.71 1.38 7.68
CA ALA A 98 4.80 0.61 8.29
C ALA A 98 5.30 1.26 9.59
N HIS A 99 5.96 0.44 10.42
CA HIS A 99 6.52 0.84 11.71
C HIS A 99 5.47 1.50 12.61
N THR A 100 4.31 0.86 12.75
CA THR A 100 3.25 1.37 13.63
C THR A 100 3.64 1.27 15.10
N LEU A 101 3.19 2.27 15.87
CA LEU A 101 3.29 2.32 17.32
C LEU A 101 2.05 1.66 17.96
N ASP A 102 2.18 1.29 19.24
CA ASP A 102 1.05 0.72 20.01
C ASP A 102 -0.19 1.64 19.98
N ASP A 103 0.04 2.95 20.12
CA ASP A 103 -0.92 4.04 19.99
C ASP A 103 -0.50 5.00 18.87
N ASP A 104 -0.62 4.54 17.63
CA ASP A 104 -0.23 5.31 16.46
C ASP A 104 -1.33 6.31 16.03
N PRO A 105 -1.07 7.63 16.07
CA PRO A 105 -2.06 8.65 15.72
C PRO A 105 -2.48 8.58 14.25
N ARG A 106 -1.62 8.06 13.36
CA ARG A 106 -1.92 7.95 11.92
C ARG A 106 -3.06 6.97 11.69
N LEU A 107 -3.09 5.87 12.44
CA LEU A 107 -4.16 4.88 12.34
C LEU A 107 -5.49 5.46 12.81
N ALA A 108 -5.49 6.25 13.89
CA ALA A 108 -6.69 6.92 14.38
C ALA A 108 -7.25 7.92 13.35
N GLN A 109 -6.38 8.68 12.68
CA GLN A 109 -6.78 9.62 11.63
C GLN A 109 -7.33 8.90 10.39
N LEU A 110 -6.72 7.79 9.98
CA LEU A 110 -7.21 6.99 8.85
C LEU A 110 -8.54 6.31 9.17
N GLN A 111 -8.72 5.81 10.39
CA GLN A 111 -10.00 5.27 10.87
C GLN A 111 -11.10 6.34 10.86
N ALA A 112 -10.81 7.53 11.40
CA ALA A 112 -11.77 8.63 11.45
C ALA A 112 -12.18 9.12 10.05
N SER A 113 -11.29 9.03 9.07
CA SER A 113 -11.58 9.38 7.67
C SER A 113 -12.25 8.25 6.87
N GLY A 114 -12.37 7.05 7.44
CA GLY A 114 -12.90 5.87 6.74
C GLY A 114 -12.03 5.43 5.56
N PHE A 115 -10.76 5.84 5.52
CA PHE A 115 -9.87 5.55 4.41
C PHE A 115 -9.30 4.13 4.53
N PRO A 116 -9.26 3.31 3.45
CA PRO A 116 -8.72 1.96 3.51
C PRO A 116 -7.22 1.93 3.85
N PHE A 117 -6.82 1.16 4.87
CA PHE A 117 -5.41 0.99 5.18
C PHE A 117 -5.05 -0.39 5.77
N LEU A 118 -3.78 -0.76 5.60
CA LEU A 118 -3.10 -1.90 6.20
C LEU A 118 -2.06 -1.40 7.20
N ALA A 119 -1.99 -1.98 8.40
CA ALA A 119 -0.98 -1.65 9.40
C ALA A 119 0.07 -2.76 9.48
N LEU A 120 1.35 -2.41 9.27
CA LEU A 120 2.51 -3.30 9.42
C LEU A 120 3.30 -2.85 10.65
N GLY A 121 3.21 -3.61 11.74
CA GLY A 121 3.87 -3.32 13.01
C GLY A 121 3.03 -3.76 14.21
N ARG A 122 3.43 -3.32 15.41
CA ARG A 122 2.69 -3.60 16.64
C ARG A 122 1.63 -2.52 16.79
N SER A 123 0.36 -2.92 16.84
CA SER A 123 -0.73 -2.04 17.23
C SER A 123 -1.66 -2.78 18.18
N ARG A 124 -2.05 -2.14 19.29
CA ARG A 124 -2.99 -2.74 20.27
C ARG A 124 -4.45 -2.64 19.82
N ARG A 125 -4.73 -1.87 18.77
CA ARG A 125 -6.08 -1.64 18.25
C ARG A 125 -6.55 -2.80 17.38
N ARG A 126 -7.09 -3.83 18.03
CA ARG A 126 -7.89 -4.87 17.38
C ARG A 126 -9.30 -4.30 17.15
N SER A 127 -9.58 -3.78 15.95
CA SER A 127 -10.91 -3.24 15.60
C SER A 127 -11.61 -4.13 14.58
N PRO A 128 -12.94 -4.33 14.64
CA PRO A 128 -13.67 -5.32 13.84
C PRO A 128 -14.11 -4.82 12.45
N THR A 129 -13.33 -3.94 11.81
CA THR A 129 -13.70 -3.37 10.50
C THR A 129 -13.35 -4.34 9.35
N PRO A 130 -14.27 -4.63 8.41
CA PRO A 130 -13.97 -5.46 7.24
C PRO A 130 -12.92 -4.77 6.36
N GLY A 131 -11.78 -5.42 6.10
CA GLY A 131 -10.70 -4.92 5.24
C GLY A 131 -9.36 -4.71 5.94
N LEU A 132 -9.29 -4.86 7.27
CA LEU A 132 -8.05 -4.71 8.03
C LEU A 132 -7.32 -6.06 8.16
N ILE A 133 -6.22 -6.27 7.44
CA ILE A 133 -5.34 -7.42 7.66
C ILE A 133 -4.21 -6.96 8.59
N SER A 134 -4.21 -7.37 9.85
CA SER A 134 -3.05 -7.14 10.72
C SER A 134 -2.04 -8.27 10.50
N ILE A 135 -0.96 -8.00 9.76
CA ILE A 135 0.18 -8.93 9.67
C ILE A 135 1.14 -8.55 10.79
N THR A 136 1.05 -9.28 11.90
CA THR A 136 2.06 -9.19 12.97
C THR A 136 3.29 -9.98 12.51
N MET A 137 4.38 -9.29 12.17
CA MET A 137 5.68 -9.97 12.00
C MET A 137 6.20 -10.40 13.38
N PRO A 138 6.72 -11.64 13.53
CA PRO A 138 7.35 -12.07 14.77
C PRO A 138 8.55 -11.17 15.10
N ALA A 139 8.78 -10.91 16.39
CA ALA A 139 9.91 -10.10 16.85
C ALA A 139 11.25 -10.71 16.35
N PRO A 140 12.25 -9.89 15.98
CA PRO A 140 13.59 -10.41 15.75
C PRO A 140 14.08 -11.07 17.04
N ALA A 141 14.55 -12.31 16.94
CA ALA A 141 15.09 -13.04 18.06
C ALA A 141 16.25 -12.23 18.69
N ALA A 142 16.24 -12.11 20.02
CA ALA A 142 17.29 -11.42 20.75
C ALA A 142 18.65 -12.09 20.46
N PRO A 143 19.73 -11.32 20.26
CA PRO A 143 21.06 -11.89 20.09
C PRO A 143 21.45 -12.68 21.37
N PRO A 144 22.19 -13.79 21.23
CA PRO A 144 22.62 -14.58 22.38
C PRO A 144 23.47 -13.72 23.31
N ALA A 145 23.17 -13.79 24.60
CA ALA A 145 24.00 -13.18 25.64
C ALA A 145 25.38 -13.84 25.61
N ILE A 146 26.43 -13.01 25.54
CA ILE A 146 27.83 -13.41 25.74
C ILE A 146 28.10 -13.43 27.25
#